data_AF-A0A847Y0M8-F1
#
_entry.id   AF-A0A847Y0M8-F1
#
_cell.length_a   1.000
_cell.length_b   1.000
_cell.length_c   1.000
_cell.angle_alpha   90.00
_cell.angle_beta   90.00
_cell.angle_gamma   90.00
#
_symmetry.space_group_name_H-M   'P 1'
#
loop_
_entity.id
_entity.type
_entity.pdbx_description
1 polymer ?
#
loop_
_entity_poly.entity_id
_entity_poly.type
_entity_poly.pdbx_seq_one_letter_code
_entity_poly.pdbx_strand_id
1 'polypeptide(L)'
;MKKSTRLLITVIVVILLSATSISVWAAPGRVGTVPILPETVTGGLAETINFGTGTASILASTTEGGVVTIQKVNDLITAIGPLPEGWTPLLNEALEVMVTDGSASSVEICVPNSPDLADRSPVFHYWDKENQTWSAIPTELKSGNPEMICGTGSSEGKYALLGK
;
A
#
# COMPACT_ATOMS: atom_id res chain seq x y z
N MET A 1 43.61 -9.19 -43.06
CA MET A 1 43.58 -10.06 -41.86
C MET A 1 43.47 -11.51 -42.30
N LYS A 2 44.40 -12.37 -41.88
CA LYS A 2 44.37 -13.81 -42.19
C LYS A 2 43.11 -14.43 -41.56
N LYS A 3 42.44 -15.36 -42.23
CA LYS A 3 41.17 -15.98 -41.76
C LYS A 3 41.26 -16.53 -40.33
N SER A 4 42.45 -16.98 -39.90
CA SER A 4 42.68 -17.47 -38.54
C SER A 4 42.56 -16.38 -37.46
N THR A 5 42.92 -15.13 -37.76
CA THR A 5 42.88 -14.03 -36.78
C THR A 5 41.44 -13.61 -36.47
N ARG A 6 40.54 -13.70 -37.45
CA ARG A 6 39.11 -13.39 -37.24
C ARG A 6 38.43 -14.42 -36.33
N LEU A 7 38.77 -15.68 -36.50
CA LEU A 7 38.17 -16.79 -35.74
C LEU A 7 38.57 -16.72 -34.26
N LEU A 8 39.83 -16.36 -33.98
CA LEU A 8 40.33 -16.17 -32.61
C LEU A 8 39.59 -15.05 -31.86
N ILE A 9 39.35 -13.92 -32.53
CA ILE A 9 38.64 -12.77 -31.93
C ILE A 9 37.19 -13.15 -31.63
N THR A 10 36.51 -13.85 -32.54
CA THR A 10 35.13 -14.29 -32.32
C THR A 10 35.00 -15.21 -31.10
N VAL A 11 35.94 -16.15 -30.92
CA VAL A 11 35.94 -17.05 -29.76
C VAL A 11 36.12 -16.27 -28.45
N ILE A 12 37.05 -15.31 -28.42
CA ILE A 12 37.29 -14.47 -27.23
C ILE A 12 36.06 -13.62 -26.89
N VAL A 13 35.42 -13.02 -27.91
CA VAL A 13 34.22 -12.18 -27.73
C VAL A 13 33.03 -13.01 -27.21
N VAL A 14 32.84 -14.24 -27.71
CA VAL A 14 31.78 -15.14 -27.25
C VAL A 14 32.00 -15.55 -25.78
N ILE A 15 33.25 -15.80 -25.37
CA ILE A 15 33.57 -16.15 -23.97
C ILE A 15 33.33 -14.96 -23.03
N LEU A 16 33.67 -13.74 -23.45
CA LEU A 16 33.40 -12.53 -22.67
C LEU A 16 31.89 -12.24 -22.55
N LEU A 17 31.12 -12.48 -23.61
CA LEU A 17 29.66 -12.34 -23.61
C LEU A 17 28.96 -13.41 -22.76
N SER A 18 29.46 -14.65 -22.75
CA SER A 18 28.90 -15.71 -21.90
C SER A 18 29.23 -15.50 -20.41
N ALA A 19 30.43 -15.02 -20.07
CA ALA A 19 30.76 -14.69 -18.67
C ALA A 19 29.90 -13.54 -18.11
N THR A 20 29.59 -12.53 -18.91
CA THR A 20 28.79 -11.38 -18.48
C THR A 20 27.29 -11.69 -18.41
N SER A 21 26.78 -12.63 -19.21
CA SER A 21 25.37 -13.07 -19.15
C SER A 21 25.06 -13.95 -17.94
N ILE A 22 26.03 -14.73 -17.44
CA ILE A 22 25.89 -15.48 -16.18
C ILE A 22 25.93 -14.54 -14.97
N SER A 23 26.54 -13.35 -15.10
CA SER A 23 26.65 -12.37 -14.02
C SER A 23 25.33 -11.65 -13.68
N VAL A 24 24.32 -11.73 -14.55
CA VAL A 24 23.01 -11.09 -14.33
C VAL A 24 22.04 -12.02 -13.57
N TRP A 25 22.35 -13.32 -13.50
CA TRP A 25 21.53 -14.31 -12.80
C TRP A 25 22.40 -15.16 -11.87
N ALA A 26 22.21 -14.97 -10.56
CA ALA A 26 22.84 -15.69 -9.45
C ALA A 26 24.21 -15.16 -8.97
N ALA A 27 24.18 -14.02 -8.27
CA ALA A 27 24.95 -13.94 -7.03
C ALA A 27 24.14 -14.68 -5.94
N PRO A 28 24.54 -15.88 -5.48
CA PRO A 28 23.85 -16.59 -4.42
C PRO A 28 24.09 -15.81 -3.12
N GLY A 29 23.10 -15.01 -2.71
CA GLY A 29 23.19 -14.16 -1.53
C GLY A 29 22.58 -12.77 -1.68
N ARG A 30 22.26 -12.32 -2.91
CA ARG A 30 21.35 -11.17 -3.10
C ARG A 30 19.93 -11.69 -3.20
N VAL A 31 19.38 -12.12 -2.06
CA VAL A 31 17.93 -12.12 -1.89
C VAL A 31 17.54 -10.66 -2.11
N GLY A 32 16.82 -10.36 -3.19
CA GLY A 32 16.18 -9.06 -3.30
C GLY A 32 15.39 -8.89 -2.01
N THR A 33 15.82 -7.96 -1.15
CA THR A 33 15.03 -7.62 0.02
C THR A 33 13.73 -7.10 -0.55
N VAL A 34 12.66 -7.89 -0.44
CA VAL A 34 11.31 -7.39 -0.62
C VAL A 34 11.27 -6.11 0.22
N PRO A 35 10.98 -4.94 -0.38
CA PRO A 35 10.99 -3.69 0.37
C PRO A 35 10.13 -3.90 1.62
N ILE A 36 10.74 -3.78 2.80
CA ILE A 36 9.99 -3.79 4.04
C ILE A 36 9.09 -2.56 3.95
N LEU A 37 7.78 -2.80 3.82
CA LEU A 37 6.82 -1.73 3.74
C LEU A 37 6.91 -0.95 5.06
N PRO A 38 7.10 0.38 5.01
CA PRO A 38 7.20 1.18 6.22
C PRO A 38 5.90 1.06 7.04
N GLU A 39 6.04 0.85 8.35
CA GLU A 39 4.90 0.79 9.29
C GLU A 39 4.21 2.15 9.44
N THR A 40 4.96 3.23 9.16
CA THR A 40 4.48 4.61 9.22
C THR A 40 4.95 5.37 7.99
N VAL A 41 4.03 6.06 7.32
CA VAL A 41 4.32 6.92 6.17
C VAL A 41 3.80 8.32 6.43
N THR A 42 4.58 9.33 6.07
CA THR A 42 4.21 10.74 6.20
C THR A 42 4.12 11.40 4.83
N GLY A 43 3.20 12.35 4.67
CA GLY A 43 3.06 13.17 3.46
C GLY A 43 2.43 14.52 3.75
N GLY A 44 2.33 15.36 2.72
CA GLY A 44 1.64 16.64 2.83
C GLY A 44 0.11 16.51 2.82
N LEU A 45 -0.57 17.53 3.31
CA LEU A 45 -1.99 17.72 3.04
C LEU A 45 -2.21 17.95 1.54
N ALA A 46 -3.32 17.44 0.98
CA ALA A 46 -3.63 17.43 -0.46
C ALA A 46 -2.73 16.53 -1.34
N GLU A 47 -1.87 15.69 -0.75
CA GLU A 47 -1.08 14.69 -1.48
C GLU A 47 -1.72 13.29 -1.43
N THR A 48 -1.35 12.45 -2.39
CA THR A 48 -1.65 11.01 -2.37
C THR A 48 -0.45 10.27 -1.79
N ILE A 49 -0.66 9.59 -0.66
CA ILE A 49 0.36 8.88 0.09
C ILE A 49 0.24 7.37 -0.21
N ASN A 50 1.33 6.73 -0.61
CA ASN A 50 1.40 5.29 -0.79
C ASN A 50 1.92 4.62 0.49
N PHE A 51 1.11 3.77 1.11
CA PHE A 51 1.47 3.03 2.34
C PHE A 51 1.77 1.55 2.08
N GLY A 52 2.01 1.18 0.82
CA GLY A 52 2.44 -0.15 0.39
C GLY A 52 1.30 -1.10 0.02
N THR A 53 0.30 -1.20 0.89
CA THR A 53 -0.90 -2.02 0.65
C THR A 53 -2.01 -1.26 -0.07
N GLY A 54 -1.82 0.05 -0.28
CA GLY A 54 -2.75 0.93 -0.98
C GLY A 54 -2.27 2.38 -0.99
N THR A 55 -3.21 3.27 -1.26
CA THR A 55 -2.99 4.72 -1.29
C THR A 55 -4.03 5.44 -0.46
N ALA A 56 -3.65 6.52 0.19
CA ALA A 56 -4.59 7.43 0.83
C ALA A 56 -4.47 8.83 0.21
N SER A 57 -5.60 9.43 -0.12
CA SER A 57 -5.71 10.79 -0.63
C SER A 57 -6.42 11.65 0.40
N ILE A 58 -5.76 12.71 0.84
CA ILE A 58 -6.29 13.58 1.89
C ILE A 58 -6.76 14.88 1.27
N LEU A 59 -8.07 15.11 1.30
CA LEU A 59 -8.67 16.36 0.86
C LEU A 59 -8.59 17.36 2.02
N ALA A 60 -7.82 18.42 1.81
CA ALA A 60 -7.62 19.51 2.75
C ALA A 60 -7.65 20.84 2.01
N SER A 61 -7.83 21.94 2.74
CA SER A 61 -7.72 23.28 2.15
C SER A 61 -6.28 23.51 1.67
N THR A 62 -6.10 23.91 0.41
CA THR A 62 -4.76 24.18 -0.16
C THR A 62 -4.02 25.35 0.49
N THR A 63 -4.71 26.11 1.35
CA THR A 63 -4.13 27.20 2.14
C THR A 63 -3.60 26.75 3.50
N GLU A 64 -3.99 25.57 3.97
CA GLU A 64 -3.50 25.01 5.23
C GLU A 64 -2.26 24.17 4.93
N GLY A 65 -1.12 24.59 5.47
CA GLY A 65 0.01 23.68 5.62
C GLY A 65 -0.36 22.54 6.57
N GLY A 66 0.41 21.46 6.59
CA GLY A 66 0.22 20.38 7.54
C GLY A 66 0.83 19.07 7.06
N VAL A 67 0.95 18.13 7.99
CA VAL A 67 1.55 16.82 7.76
C VAL A 67 0.51 15.75 8.11
N VAL A 68 0.32 14.81 7.19
CA VAL A 68 -0.47 13.61 7.43
C VAL A 68 0.47 12.46 7.73
N THR A 69 0.17 11.71 8.78
CA THR A 69 0.86 10.46 9.12
C THR A 69 -0.12 9.32 9.02
N ILE A 70 0.24 8.27 8.29
CA ILE A 70 -0.52 7.03 8.17
C ILE A 70 0.30 5.93 8.84
N GLN A 71 -0.27 5.32 9.87
CA GLN A 71 0.35 4.24 10.63
C GLN A 71 -0.45 2.95 10.48
N LYS A 72 0.26 1.84 10.27
CA LYS A 72 -0.33 0.50 10.24
C LYS A 72 -0.48 -0.03 11.67
N VAL A 73 -1.68 -0.49 11.99
CA VAL A 73 -2.04 -1.07 13.28
C VAL A 73 -2.32 -2.56 13.08
N ASN A 74 -1.35 -3.39 13.44
CA ASN A 74 -1.40 -4.85 13.19
C ASN A 74 -2.36 -5.60 14.13
N ASP A 75 -2.66 -5.05 15.31
CA ASP A 75 -3.56 -5.70 16.28
C ASP A 75 -4.85 -4.90 16.44
N LEU A 76 -5.83 -5.16 15.57
CA LEU A 76 -7.10 -4.44 15.56
C LEU A 76 -7.88 -4.64 16.87
N ILE A 77 -7.86 -5.86 17.43
CA ILE A 77 -8.71 -6.20 18.57
C ILE A 77 -8.18 -5.54 19.84
N THR A 78 -6.86 -5.59 20.07
CA THR A 78 -6.29 -5.01 21.30
C THR A 78 -6.04 -3.51 21.19
N ALA A 79 -5.69 -2.99 20.00
CA ALA A 79 -5.33 -1.58 19.82
C ALA A 79 -6.50 -0.66 19.42
N ILE A 80 -7.62 -1.23 18.97
CA ILE A 80 -8.79 -0.47 18.52
C ILE A 80 -10.03 -0.90 19.31
N GLY A 81 -10.45 -2.15 19.14
CA GLY A 81 -11.63 -2.70 19.78
C GLY A 81 -12.20 -3.90 19.00
N PRO A 82 -13.24 -4.56 19.53
CA PRO A 82 -13.84 -5.72 18.88
C PRO A 82 -14.42 -5.35 17.51
N LEU A 83 -14.28 -6.25 16.55
CA LEU A 83 -14.89 -6.13 15.23
C LEU A 83 -16.41 -6.36 15.31
N PRO A 84 -17.20 -5.81 14.38
CA PRO A 84 -18.63 -6.08 14.32
C PRO A 84 -18.90 -7.57 14.08
N GLU A 85 -20.01 -8.08 14.62
CA GLU A 85 -20.32 -9.50 14.54
C GLU A 85 -20.40 -10.01 13.09
N GLY A 86 -19.71 -11.13 12.84
CA GLY A 86 -19.64 -11.77 11.53
C GLY A 86 -18.71 -11.08 10.52
N TRP A 87 -18.00 -10.01 10.91
CA TRP A 87 -17.01 -9.36 10.07
C TRP A 87 -15.60 -9.86 10.37
N THR A 88 -14.79 -9.95 9.33
CA THR A 88 -13.37 -10.33 9.41
C THR A 88 -12.49 -9.27 8.75
N PRO A 89 -11.27 -9.04 9.27
CA PRO A 89 -10.34 -8.13 8.63
C PRO A 89 -9.86 -8.74 7.31
N LEU A 90 -9.94 -7.95 6.24
CA LEU A 90 -9.50 -8.34 4.90
C LEU A 90 -8.04 -7.97 4.64
N LEU A 91 -7.53 -7.01 5.40
CA LEU A 91 -6.12 -6.66 5.46
C LEU A 91 -5.59 -7.06 6.84
N ASN A 92 -4.32 -7.43 6.92
CA ASN A 92 -3.68 -7.81 8.19
C ASN A 92 -3.49 -6.63 9.16
N GLU A 93 -3.90 -5.42 8.76
CA GLU A 93 -3.62 -4.17 9.44
C GLU A 93 -4.82 -3.22 9.28
N ALA A 94 -5.09 -2.42 10.31
CA ALA A 94 -5.87 -1.20 10.21
C ALA A 94 -4.93 -0.02 9.92
N LEU A 95 -5.50 1.08 9.45
CA LEU A 95 -4.78 2.30 9.13
C LEU A 95 -5.22 3.40 10.09
N GLU A 96 -4.28 3.92 10.88
CA GLU A 96 -4.47 5.12 11.70
C GLU A 96 -3.95 6.33 10.93
N VAL A 97 -4.85 7.26 10.65
CA VAL A 97 -4.57 8.51 9.95
C VAL A 97 -4.58 9.63 10.98
N MET A 98 -3.45 10.33 11.09
CA MET A 98 -3.25 11.46 12.01
C MET A 98 -2.87 12.69 11.21
N VAL A 99 -3.42 13.86 11.58
CA VAL A 99 -3.07 15.13 10.95
C VAL A 99 -2.41 16.05 11.98
N THR A 100 -1.27 16.62 11.62
CA THR A 100 -0.53 17.58 12.44
C THR A 100 -0.46 18.93 11.72
N ASP A 101 -0.68 20.01 12.46
CA ASP A 101 -0.58 21.40 11.99
C ASP A 101 -1.50 21.77 10.80
N GLY A 102 -2.69 21.17 10.72
CA GLY A 102 -3.73 21.50 9.73
C GLY A 102 -5.02 20.71 9.94
N SER A 103 -5.97 20.79 9.01
CA SER A 103 -7.21 20.01 9.07
C SER A 103 -7.47 19.24 7.76
N ALA A 104 -8.00 18.02 7.89
CA ALA A 104 -8.46 17.22 6.75
C ALA A 104 -9.99 17.25 6.69
N SER A 105 -10.53 17.60 5.52
CA SER A 105 -11.97 17.59 5.26
C SER A 105 -12.50 16.20 4.96
N SER A 106 -11.68 15.36 4.33
CA SER A 106 -11.98 13.95 4.11
C SER A 106 -10.72 13.16 3.77
N VAL A 107 -10.74 11.87 4.08
CA VAL A 107 -9.67 10.93 3.75
C VAL A 107 -10.25 9.82 2.89
N GLU A 108 -9.72 9.67 1.68
CA GLU A 108 -10.05 8.54 0.80
C GLU A 108 -8.93 7.51 0.87
N ILE A 109 -9.25 6.28 1.27
CA ILE A 109 -8.31 5.16 1.32
C ILE A 109 -8.69 4.19 0.21
N CYS A 110 -7.74 3.88 -0.66
CA CYS A 110 -7.90 2.93 -1.75
C CYS A 110 -6.92 1.78 -1.63
N VAL A 111 -7.40 0.54 -1.80
CA VAL A 111 -6.57 -0.67 -1.87
C VAL A 111 -6.90 -1.46 -3.13
N PRO A 112 -5.94 -2.21 -3.70
CA PRO A 112 -6.21 -3.05 -4.86
C PRO A 112 -7.31 -4.08 -4.59
N ASN A 113 -8.26 -4.21 -5.51
CA ASN A 113 -9.28 -5.27 -5.49
C ASN A 113 -8.62 -6.61 -5.88
N SER A 114 -7.99 -7.27 -4.92
CA SER A 114 -7.49 -8.64 -5.13
C SER A 114 -8.67 -9.60 -5.31
N PRO A 115 -8.55 -10.65 -6.16
CA PRO A 115 -9.57 -11.68 -6.28
C PRO A 115 -10.01 -12.28 -4.93
N ASP A 116 -9.08 -12.41 -3.98
CA ASP A 116 -9.35 -12.92 -2.63
C ASP A 116 -10.32 -12.03 -1.81
N LEU A 117 -10.45 -10.76 -2.19
CA LEU A 117 -11.33 -9.78 -1.54
C LEU A 117 -12.72 -9.73 -2.19
N ALA A 118 -12.82 -10.01 -3.49
CA ALA A 118 -14.04 -9.86 -4.27
C ALA A 118 -15.21 -10.70 -3.72
N ASP A 119 -14.92 -11.91 -3.23
CA ASP A 119 -15.93 -12.83 -2.70
C ASP A 119 -16.40 -12.48 -1.28
N ARG A 120 -15.75 -11.54 -0.59
CA ARG A 120 -15.98 -11.23 0.84
C ARG A 120 -16.73 -9.92 1.09
N SER A 121 -17.38 -9.36 0.06
CA SER A 121 -18.17 -8.12 0.15
C SER A 121 -17.42 -7.00 0.91
N PRO A 122 -16.28 -6.52 0.39
CA PRO A 122 -15.37 -5.64 1.12
C PRO A 122 -16.01 -4.28 1.42
N VAL A 123 -15.97 -3.86 2.69
CA VAL A 123 -16.47 -2.57 3.15
C VAL A 123 -15.48 -1.94 4.12
N PHE A 124 -15.09 -0.70 3.85
CA PHE A 124 -14.30 0.07 4.80
C PHE A 124 -15.16 0.44 6.01
N HIS A 125 -14.55 0.35 7.19
CA HIS A 125 -15.12 0.81 8.44
C HIS A 125 -14.20 1.82 9.10
N TYR A 126 -14.81 2.81 9.73
CA TYR A 126 -14.17 3.79 10.59
C TYR A 126 -14.44 3.43 12.05
N TRP A 127 -13.42 3.51 12.90
CA TRP A 127 -13.59 3.36 14.34
C TRP A 127 -14.01 4.67 14.98
N ASP A 128 -15.26 4.73 15.43
CA ASP A 128 -15.75 5.83 16.26
C ASP A 128 -15.24 5.66 17.69
N LYS A 129 -14.30 6.51 18.07
CA LYS A 129 -13.69 6.50 19.40
C LYS A 129 -14.66 6.91 20.51
N GLU A 130 -15.63 7.77 20.21
CA GLU A 130 -16.59 8.27 21.21
C GLU A 130 -17.59 7.19 21.58
N ASN A 131 -18.13 6.51 20.56
CA ASN A 131 -19.11 5.44 20.74
C ASN A 131 -18.46 4.06 20.94
N GLN A 132 -17.15 3.94 20.73
CA GLN A 132 -16.39 2.68 20.75
C GLN A 132 -16.98 1.62 19.80
N THR A 133 -17.33 2.06 18.61
CA THR A 133 -18.00 1.21 17.60
C THR A 133 -17.43 1.45 16.21
N TRP A 134 -17.45 0.40 15.40
CA TRP A 134 -17.16 0.54 13.97
C TRP A 134 -18.40 1.04 13.22
N SER A 135 -18.19 2.06 12.39
CA SER A 135 -19.19 2.60 11.47
C SER A 135 -18.75 2.31 10.04
N ALA A 136 -19.62 1.71 9.23
CA ALA A 136 -19.34 1.49 7.81
C ALA A 136 -19.24 2.84 7.09
N ILE A 137 -18.24 2.98 6.22
CA ILE A 137 -18.11 4.13 5.33
C ILE A 137 -18.47 3.74 3.89
N PRO A 138 -19.03 4.67 3.09
CA PRO A 138 -19.29 4.42 1.68
C PRO A 138 -18.04 3.88 0.98
N THR A 139 -18.17 2.69 0.40
CA THR A 139 -17.09 1.98 -0.28
C THR A 139 -17.46 1.78 -1.74
N GLU A 140 -16.58 2.18 -2.64
CA GLU A 140 -16.79 2.16 -4.08
C GLU A 140 -15.66 1.43 -4.79
N LEU A 141 -15.99 0.74 -5.89
CA LEU A 141 -14.99 0.18 -6.80
C LEU A 141 -14.64 1.22 -7.86
N LYS A 142 -13.37 1.64 -7.87
CA LYS A 142 -12.83 2.51 -8.92
C LYS A 142 -12.19 1.67 -10.00
N SER A 143 -12.72 1.82 -11.22
CA SER A 143 -12.16 1.19 -12.42
C SER A 143 -10.71 1.62 -12.65
N GLY A 144 -9.83 0.67 -12.92
CA GLY A 144 -8.40 0.90 -13.12
C GLY A 144 -7.66 -0.38 -13.48
N ASN A 145 -6.34 -0.31 -13.60
CA ASN A 145 -5.48 -1.49 -13.68
C ASN A 145 -4.35 -1.38 -12.64
N PRO A 146 -4.47 -2.00 -11.45
CA PRO A 146 -5.60 -2.83 -11.00
C PRO A 146 -6.85 -1.99 -10.65
N GLU A 147 -8.02 -2.66 -10.58
CA GLU A 147 -9.23 -2.07 -9.99
C GLU A 147 -8.99 -1.84 -8.48
N MET A 148 -9.55 -0.77 -7.93
CA MET A 148 -9.32 -0.36 -6.54
C MET A 148 -10.63 -0.33 -5.76
N ILE A 149 -10.60 -0.82 -4.51
CA ILE A 149 -11.67 -0.62 -3.52
C ILE A 149 -11.31 0.64 -2.75
N CYS A 150 -12.17 1.66 -2.79
CA CYS A 150 -11.94 2.94 -2.13
C CYS A 150 -13.03 3.24 -1.10
N GLY A 151 -12.64 3.70 0.09
CA GLY A 151 -13.55 4.19 1.13
C GLY A 151 -13.23 5.63 1.51
N THR A 152 -14.26 6.48 1.59
CA THR A 152 -14.10 7.91 1.92
C THR A 152 -14.70 8.23 3.28
N GLY A 153 -13.85 8.59 4.24
CA GLY A 153 -14.21 9.00 5.59
C GLY A 153 -14.12 10.51 5.78
N SER A 154 -14.75 11.01 6.85
CA SER A 154 -14.90 12.45 7.12
C SER A 154 -13.66 13.12 7.73
N SER A 155 -12.68 12.38 8.27
CA SER A 155 -11.57 13.01 9.02
C SER A 155 -10.42 12.04 9.34
N GLU A 156 -9.48 12.47 10.19
CA GLU A 156 -8.53 11.61 10.89
C GLU A 156 -9.21 10.52 11.74
N GLY A 157 -8.45 9.46 12.03
CA GLY A 157 -8.88 8.33 12.86
C GLY A 157 -8.45 6.98 12.29
N LYS A 158 -9.11 5.91 12.73
CA LYS A 158 -8.71 4.54 12.41
C LYS A 158 -9.67 3.89 11.43
N TYR A 159 -9.11 3.26 10.41
CA TYR A 159 -9.81 2.66 9.29
C TYR A 159 -9.43 1.19 9.14
N ALA A 160 -10.39 0.34 8.83
CA ALA A 160 -10.14 -1.06 8.51
C ALA A 160 -10.98 -1.50 7.32
N LEU A 161 -10.41 -2.31 6.44
CA LEU A 161 -11.17 -2.99 5.40
C LEU A 161 -11.68 -4.32 5.98
N LEU A 162 -13.00 -4.45 6.09
CA LEU A 162 -13.65 -5.64 6.64
C LEU A 162 -14.50 -6.32 5.57
N GLY A 163 -14.71 -7.62 5.73
CA GLY A 163 -15.57 -8.42 4.86
C GLY A 163 -16.39 -9.45 5.62
N LYS A 164 -17.44 -9.95 4.95
CA LYS A 164 -18.34 -11.01 5.43
C LYS A 164 -18.26 -12.24 4.53
#